data_AF-A0AAN8XK22-F1
#
_entry.id   AF-A0AAN8XK22-F1
#
_cell.length_a   1.000
_cell.length_b   1.000
_cell.length_c   1.000
_cell.angle_alpha   90.00
_cell.angle_beta   90.00
_cell.angle_gamma   90.00
#
_symmetry.space_group_name_H-M   'P 1'
#
loop_
_entity.id
_entity.type
_entity.pdbx_description
1 polymer ?
#
loop_
_entity_poly.entity_id
_entity_poly.type
_entity_poly.pdbx_seq_one_letter_code
_entity_poly.pdbx_strand_id
1 'polypeptide(L)'
;VPGVRNGATVYDEWAAYHAERNKTSPEMKTLGGGSDYVPFSFYCGIPSIDVWFRTDKNKYDITIYPSYHTGYETFYMVDTKVDPGFRIHQGCSRIALLTLKYFADAVIIPYSIARFPEEIKNALVSIKENGNGDKLLEIYDKFPLLEESIDNFTDVSTMFVQQLDGMKKDLDPVMIRAVNDLLMKVEQAFILPAGLPGRPDTRHAIFSPSQFDSYAASGFPGISDLLYKIDDLDYEENAQREKDIKRHISDLTILIQRATSLLKDFHLI
;
A
#
# COMPACT_ATOMS: atom_id res chain seq x y z
N VAL A 1 15.26 16.33 -5.84
CA VAL A 1 15.61 15.91 -7.23
C VAL A 1 15.21 17.03 -8.18
N PRO A 2 16.08 17.49 -9.10
CA PRO A 2 15.71 18.49 -10.12
C PRO A 2 14.54 17.99 -10.97
N GLY A 3 13.58 18.86 -11.26
CA GLY A 3 12.41 18.56 -12.10
C GLY A 3 12.78 18.25 -13.55
N VAL A 4 11.83 17.63 -14.28
CA VAL A 4 12.03 17.19 -15.67
C VAL A 4 11.52 18.22 -16.69
N ARG A 5 10.66 19.17 -16.28
CA ARG A 5 10.04 20.16 -17.17
C ARG A 5 10.82 21.47 -17.25
N ASN A 6 11.19 22.10 -16.13
CA ASN A 6 12.23 23.16 -15.97
C ASN A 6 12.08 23.91 -14.62
N GLY A 7 13.20 24.21 -13.95
CA GLY A 7 13.30 25.25 -12.90
C GLY A 7 12.79 24.90 -11.50
N ALA A 8 11.93 23.88 -11.35
CA ALA A 8 11.42 23.41 -10.07
C ALA A 8 11.98 22.02 -9.70
N THR A 9 11.61 21.48 -8.54
CA THR A 9 11.93 20.09 -8.16
C THR A 9 10.90 19.10 -8.73
N VAL A 10 11.25 17.81 -8.80
CA VAL A 10 10.26 16.76 -9.16
C VAL A 10 9.04 16.80 -8.24
N TYR A 11 9.25 17.09 -6.95
CA TYR A 11 8.15 17.19 -5.99
C TYR A 11 7.18 18.31 -6.37
N ASP A 12 7.70 19.50 -6.73
CA ASP A 12 6.88 20.63 -7.13
C ASP A 12 6.08 20.32 -8.40
N GLU A 13 6.70 19.66 -9.39
CA GLU A 13 6.02 19.23 -10.62
C GLU A 13 4.92 18.19 -10.34
N TRP A 14 5.19 17.24 -9.44
CA TRP A 14 4.23 16.20 -9.04
C TRP A 14 3.08 16.77 -8.19
N ALA A 15 3.38 17.74 -7.32
CA ALA A 15 2.41 18.47 -6.51
C ALA A 15 1.52 19.34 -7.38
N ALA A 16 2.08 20.09 -8.34
CA ALA A 16 1.31 20.89 -9.29
C ALA A 16 0.32 20.02 -10.09
N TYR A 17 0.75 18.85 -10.57
CA TYR A 17 -0.12 17.90 -11.26
C TYR A 17 -1.31 17.43 -10.39
N HIS A 18 -1.11 17.24 -9.09
CA HIS A 18 -2.17 16.80 -8.16
C HIS A 18 -3.04 17.98 -7.68
N ALA A 19 -2.48 19.18 -7.58
CA ALA A 19 -3.22 20.41 -7.27
C ALA A 19 -4.28 20.73 -8.33
N GLU A 20 -4.00 20.49 -9.62
CA GLU A 20 -4.99 20.56 -10.70
C GLU A 20 -6.18 19.60 -10.53
N ARG A 21 -6.07 18.65 -9.59
CA ARG A 21 -7.09 17.63 -9.24
C ARG A 21 -7.62 17.81 -7.82
N ASN A 22 -7.54 19.02 -7.27
CA ASN A 22 -8.00 19.40 -5.94
C ASN A 22 -7.36 18.56 -4.82
N LYS A 23 -6.11 18.11 -5.00
CA LYS A 23 -5.32 17.46 -3.96
C LYS A 23 -4.33 18.46 -3.37
N THR A 24 -4.14 18.40 -2.06
CA THR A 24 -3.22 19.28 -1.31
C THR A 24 -1.77 18.79 -1.34
N SER A 25 -1.54 17.53 -1.73
CA SER A 25 -0.23 16.89 -1.82
C SER A 25 -0.19 15.86 -2.95
N PRO A 26 1.01 15.43 -3.39
CA PRO A 26 1.11 14.35 -4.34
C PRO A 26 0.58 13.02 -3.80
N GLU A 27 -0.18 12.30 -4.63
CA GLU A 27 -0.82 11.05 -4.23
C GLU A 27 0.04 9.84 -4.61
N MET A 28 0.33 9.00 -3.62
CA MET A 28 0.90 7.67 -3.83
C MET A 28 -0.25 6.66 -3.93
N LYS A 29 -0.18 5.77 -4.91
CA LYS A 29 -1.17 4.72 -5.10
C LYS A 29 -0.68 3.40 -4.51
N THR A 30 -1.63 2.56 -4.10
CA THR A 30 -1.37 1.16 -3.76
C THR A 30 -0.85 0.40 -4.98
N LEU A 31 0.09 -0.51 -4.75
CA LEU A 31 0.66 -1.38 -5.80
C LEU A 31 -0.39 -2.35 -6.36
N GLY A 32 -0.43 -2.52 -7.69
CA GLY A 32 -1.37 -3.41 -8.40
C GLY A 32 -0.78 -4.79 -8.72
N GLY A 33 -1.36 -5.56 -9.65
CA GLY A 33 -0.83 -6.87 -10.05
C GLY A 33 0.22 -6.85 -11.16
N GLY A 34 0.66 -5.67 -11.60
CA GLY A 34 1.18 -5.46 -12.95
C GLY A 34 2.69 -5.57 -13.16
N SER A 35 3.50 -5.92 -12.15
CA SER A 35 4.96 -5.94 -12.27
C SER A 35 5.63 -6.87 -11.23
N ASP A 36 6.95 -6.94 -11.23
CA ASP A 36 7.76 -7.88 -10.46
C ASP A 36 7.75 -7.64 -8.94
N TYR A 37 7.20 -6.53 -8.46
CA TYR A 37 7.04 -6.29 -7.02
C TYR A 37 5.97 -7.20 -6.38
N VAL A 38 5.07 -7.81 -7.16
CA VAL A 38 3.96 -8.66 -6.68
C VAL A 38 4.37 -9.72 -5.65
N PRO A 39 5.35 -10.62 -5.91
CA PRO A 39 5.78 -11.61 -4.93
C PRO A 39 6.43 -10.98 -3.69
N PHE A 40 7.09 -9.84 -3.81
CA PHE A 40 7.68 -9.16 -2.66
C PHE A 40 6.59 -8.57 -1.77
N SER A 41 5.66 -7.80 -2.34
CA SER A 41 4.61 -7.12 -1.58
C SER A 41 3.55 -8.09 -1.06
N PHE A 42 2.97 -8.90 -1.95
CA PHE A 42 1.73 -9.63 -1.63
C PHE A 42 1.94 -11.06 -1.17
N TYR A 43 3.14 -11.62 -1.34
CA TYR A 43 3.47 -12.96 -0.86
C TYR A 43 4.42 -12.91 0.34
N CYS A 44 5.51 -12.11 0.26
CA CYS A 44 6.52 -12.02 1.32
C CYS A 44 6.26 -10.93 2.36
N GLY A 45 5.39 -9.94 2.10
CA GLY A 45 5.18 -8.80 3.00
C GLY A 45 6.38 -7.87 3.09
N ILE A 46 7.09 -7.71 1.97
CA ILE A 46 8.23 -6.81 1.84
C ILE A 46 7.72 -5.48 1.26
N PRO A 47 7.82 -4.36 2.01
CA PRO A 47 7.44 -3.04 1.52
C PRO A 47 8.15 -2.76 0.20
N SER A 48 7.38 -2.42 -0.82
CA SER A 48 7.88 -2.25 -2.19
C SER A 48 7.42 -0.91 -2.76
N ILE A 49 8.11 -0.42 -3.77
CA ILE A 49 7.75 0.81 -4.47
C ILE A 49 7.98 0.62 -5.97
N ASP A 50 7.07 1.17 -6.77
CA ASP A 50 7.21 1.29 -8.22
C ASP A 50 7.19 2.77 -8.59
N VAL A 51 8.19 3.20 -9.35
CA VAL A 51 8.41 4.60 -9.71
C VAL A 51 8.45 4.71 -11.22
N TRP A 52 7.51 5.46 -11.78
CA TRP A 52 7.42 5.72 -13.21
C TRP A 52 6.82 7.09 -13.48
N PHE A 53 7.08 7.60 -14.69
CA PHE A 53 6.44 8.81 -15.20
C PHE A 53 5.32 8.40 -16.15
N ARG A 54 4.17 9.06 -16.02
CA ARG A 54 3.00 8.81 -16.85
C ARG A 54 2.69 9.97 -17.77
N THR A 55 1.91 9.68 -18.81
CA THR A 55 1.34 10.71 -19.67
C THR A 55 0.40 11.61 -18.87
N ASP A 56 0.34 12.88 -19.29
CA ASP A 56 -0.57 13.84 -18.69
C ASP A 56 -2.01 13.52 -19.07
N LYS A 57 -2.80 13.03 -18.09
CA LYS A 57 -4.20 12.67 -18.29
C LYS A 57 -5.10 13.86 -18.65
N ASN A 58 -4.67 15.10 -18.42
CA ASN A 58 -5.43 16.29 -18.87
C ASN A 58 -5.25 16.54 -20.37
N LYS A 59 -4.12 16.10 -20.93
CA LYS A 59 -3.81 16.26 -22.34
C LYS A 59 -4.23 15.06 -23.18
N TYR A 60 -4.13 13.87 -22.60
CA TYR A 60 -4.39 12.61 -23.28
C TYR A 60 -5.26 11.71 -22.40
N ASP A 61 -6.48 11.44 -22.84
CA ASP A 61 -7.37 10.49 -22.20
C ASP A 61 -7.01 9.05 -22.62
N ILE A 62 -5.87 8.58 -22.12
CA ILE A 62 -5.34 7.24 -22.38
C ILE A 62 -4.95 6.56 -21.08
N THR A 63 -5.20 5.25 -21.02
CA THR A 63 -4.84 4.41 -19.87
C THR A 63 -3.37 4.03 -19.89
N ILE A 64 -2.85 3.71 -21.07
CA ILE A 64 -1.46 3.31 -21.32
C ILE A 64 -0.97 3.92 -22.64
N TYR A 65 0.34 3.97 -22.84
CA TYR A 65 0.91 4.54 -24.07
C TYR A 65 0.58 3.63 -25.28
N PRO A 66 0.27 4.18 -26.48
CA PRO A 66 -0.37 3.43 -27.57
C PRO A 66 0.41 2.24 -28.14
N SER A 67 1.72 2.21 -27.96
CA SER A 67 2.60 1.18 -28.52
C SER A 67 2.89 0.04 -27.56
N TYR A 68 2.36 0.06 -26.33
CA TYR A 68 2.60 -0.98 -25.32
C TYR A 68 2.36 -2.39 -25.88
N HIS A 69 3.34 -3.28 -25.70
CA HIS A 69 3.32 -4.67 -26.17
C HIS A 69 3.13 -4.83 -27.69
N THR A 70 3.71 -3.93 -28.48
CA THR A 70 3.68 -4.01 -29.95
C THR A 70 5.09 -3.94 -30.55
N GLY A 71 5.22 -4.30 -31.83
CA GLY A 71 6.49 -4.13 -32.58
C GLY A 71 6.92 -2.66 -32.77
N TYR A 72 6.11 -1.70 -32.34
CA TYR A 72 6.43 -0.27 -32.42
C TYR A 72 7.23 0.25 -31.20
N GLU A 73 7.45 -0.59 -30.17
CA GLU A 73 8.32 -0.30 -29.02
C GLU A 73 9.80 -0.27 -29.42
N THR A 74 10.19 0.85 -30.04
CA THR A 74 11.51 1.05 -30.62
C THR A 74 12.26 2.16 -29.90
N PHE A 75 13.60 2.09 -29.91
CA PHE A 75 14.45 3.17 -29.43
C PHE A 75 14.09 4.52 -30.06
N TYR A 76 13.82 4.52 -31.38
CA TYR A 76 13.42 5.73 -32.11
C TYR A 76 12.18 6.41 -31.50
N MET A 77 11.19 5.64 -31.08
CA MET A 77 10.00 6.20 -30.43
C MET A 77 10.36 6.89 -29.10
N VAL A 78 11.24 6.26 -28.31
CA VAL A 78 11.68 6.84 -27.03
C VAL A 78 12.45 8.14 -27.27
N ASP A 79 13.48 8.08 -28.12
CA ASP A 79 14.40 9.19 -28.39
C ASP A 79 13.72 10.38 -29.10
N THR A 80 12.68 10.15 -29.90
CA THR A 80 12.04 11.22 -30.68
C THR A 80 10.66 11.66 -30.21
N LYS A 81 9.93 10.82 -29.44
CA LYS A 81 8.54 11.10 -29.04
C LYS A 81 8.31 11.05 -27.54
N VAL A 82 8.84 10.05 -26.84
CA VAL A 82 8.55 9.84 -25.41
C VAL A 82 9.41 10.75 -24.53
N ASP A 83 10.73 10.73 -24.73
CA ASP A 83 11.67 11.49 -23.90
C ASP A 83 12.89 11.99 -24.70
N PRO A 84 12.70 12.93 -25.65
CA PRO A 84 13.82 13.54 -26.35
C PRO A 84 14.80 14.22 -25.39
N GLY A 85 16.06 13.77 -25.43
CA GLY A 85 17.11 14.21 -24.51
C GLY A 85 17.10 13.53 -23.14
N PHE A 86 16.29 12.47 -22.96
CA PHE A 86 16.33 11.53 -21.82
C PHE A 86 16.18 12.17 -20.43
N ARG A 87 15.47 13.30 -20.33
CA ARG A 87 15.31 14.03 -19.07
C ARG A 87 14.37 13.31 -18.11
N ILE A 88 13.31 12.69 -18.63
CA ILE A 88 12.36 11.91 -17.84
C ILE A 88 13.03 10.65 -17.29
N HIS A 89 13.76 9.90 -18.13
CA HIS A 89 14.52 8.72 -17.71
C HIS A 89 15.59 9.09 -16.69
N GLN A 90 16.30 10.21 -16.88
CA GLN A 90 17.24 10.72 -15.88
C GLN A 90 16.56 11.09 -14.56
N GLY A 91 15.40 11.76 -14.61
CA GLY A 91 14.60 12.09 -13.42
C GLY A 91 14.14 10.85 -12.66
N CYS A 92 13.58 9.87 -13.37
CA CYS A 92 13.14 8.60 -12.82
C CYS A 92 14.30 7.84 -12.16
N SER A 93 15.44 7.74 -12.86
CA SER A 93 16.65 7.10 -12.35
C SER A 93 17.15 7.78 -11.07
N ARG A 94 17.13 9.11 -11.00
CA ARG A 94 17.54 9.85 -9.80
C ARG A 94 16.62 9.56 -8.62
N ILE A 95 15.30 9.49 -8.83
CA ILE A 95 14.34 9.15 -7.76
C ILE A 95 14.62 7.74 -7.25
N ALA A 96 14.66 6.75 -8.16
CA ALA A 96 14.89 5.36 -7.80
C ALA A 96 16.23 5.16 -7.03
N LEU A 97 17.32 5.75 -7.53
CA LEU A 97 18.64 5.63 -6.90
C LEU A 97 18.71 6.35 -5.55
N LEU A 98 18.11 7.52 -5.41
CA LEU A 98 18.09 8.22 -4.13
C LEU A 98 17.22 7.48 -3.11
N THR A 99 16.06 6.96 -3.51
CA THR A 99 15.24 6.09 -2.65
C THR A 99 16.07 4.92 -2.16
N LEU A 100 16.71 4.17 -3.07
CA LEU A 100 17.60 3.06 -2.71
C LEU A 100 18.71 3.50 -1.74
N LYS A 101 19.39 4.61 -2.04
CA LYS A 101 20.46 5.15 -1.21
C LYS A 101 19.96 5.50 0.20
N TYR A 102 18.82 6.17 0.33
CA TYR A 102 18.25 6.51 1.64
C TYR A 102 17.86 5.27 2.43
N PHE A 103 17.31 4.24 1.78
CA PHE A 103 16.99 2.97 2.44
C PHE A 103 18.23 2.15 2.82
N ALA A 104 19.30 2.21 2.03
CA ALA A 104 20.54 1.47 2.28
C ALA A 104 21.43 2.13 3.36
N ASP A 105 21.49 3.46 3.40
CA ASP A 105 22.46 4.20 4.21
C ASP A 105 21.87 4.78 5.51
N ALA A 106 20.54 4.87 5.64
CA ALA A 106 19.94 5.47 6.83
C ALA A 106 20.18 4.59 8.07
N VAL A 107 20.59 5.24 9.17
CA VAL A 107 20.82 4.58 10.46
C VAL A 107 19.55 3.88 10.96
N ILE A 108 18.41 4.56 10.82
CA ILE A 108 17.06 4.02 11.05
C ILE A 108 16.34 4.02 9.71
N ILE A 109 15.70 2.91 9.36
CA ILE A 109 14.97 2.74 8.10
C ILE A 109 13.93 3.86 7.96
N PRO A 110 13.89 4.60 6.83
CA PRO A 110 13.04 5.78 6.66
C PRO A 110 11.58 5.40 6.31
N TYR A 111 10.97 4.47 7.05
CA TYR A 111 9.56 4.14 6.92
C TYR A 111 8.68 5.18 7.60
N SER A 112 7.56 5.50 6.96
CA SER A 112 6.50 6.33 7.55
C SER A 112 5.48 5.43 8.24
N ILE A 113 5.87 4.82 9.36
CA ILE A 113 5.06 3.77 10.00
C ILE A 113 3.69 4.26 10.47
N ALA A 114 3.58 5.52 10.86
CA ALA A 114 2.31 6.14 11.23
C ALA A 114 1.33 6.29 10.05
N ARG A 115 1.83 6.40 8.82
CA ARG A 115 0.98 6.48 7.62
C ARG A 115 0.31 5.16 7.29
N PHE A 116 0.95 4.03 7.61
CA PHE A 116 0.42 2.72 7.27
C PHE A 116 -0.99 2.47 7.84
N PRO A 117 -1.25 2.57 9.17
CA PRO A 117 -2.61 2.42 9.71
C PRO A 117 -3.61 3.46 9.19
N GLU A 118 -3.18 4.68 8.84
CA GLU A 118 -4.06 5.68 8.20
C GLU A 118 -4.57 5.17 6.85
N GLU A 119 -3.71 4.57 6.04
CA GLU A 119 -4.12 3.97 4.76
C GLU A 119 -5.03 2.74 4.98
N ILE A 120 -4.81 1.95 6.03
CA ILE A 120 -5.73 0.86 6.43
C ILE A 120 -7.11 1.43 6.78
N LYS A 121 -7.15 2.49 7.58
CA LYS A 121 -8.39 3.16 7.97
C LYS A 121 -9.13 3.73 6.77
N ASN A 122 -8.43 4.42 5.86
CA ASN A 122 -9.00 4.97 4.63
C ASN A 122 -9.60 3.86 3.75
N ALA A 123 -8.91 2.73 3.64
CA ALA A 123 -9.44 1.58 2.90
C ALA A 123 -10.73 1.03 3.51
N LEU A 124 -10.82 0.93 4.84
CA LEU A 124 -12.03 0.44 5.50
C LEU A 124 -13.19 1.43 5.34
N VAL A 125 -12.91 2.74 5.46
CA VAL A 125 -13.89 3.80 5.19
C VAL A 125 -14.43 3.67 3.77
N SER A 126 -13.56 3.47 2.78
CA SER A 126 -13.99 3.28 1.38
C SER A 126 -14.92 2.06 1.22
N ILE A 127 -14.65 0.94 1.90
CA ILE A 127 -15.54 -0.23 1.89
C ILE A 127 -16.92 0.12 2.45
N LYS A 128 -16.97 0.85 3.57
CA LYS A 128 -18.21 1.27 4.21
C LYS A 128 -19.02 2.23 3.34
N GLU A 129 -18.36 3.24 2.76
CA GLU A 129 -18.99 4.23 1.88
C GLU A 129 -19.52 3.63 0.58
N ASN A 130 -18.98 2.49 0.14
CA ASN A 130 -19.50 1.70 -0.97
C ASN A 130 -20.74 0.84 -0.60
N GLY A 131 -21.39 1.13 0.54
CA GLY A 131 -22.63 0.46 0.97
C GLY A 131 -22.42 -0.90 1.64
N ASN A 132 -21.17 -1.31 1.91
CA ASN A 132 -20.89 -2.61 2.52
C ASN A 132 -20.82 -2.56 4.06
N GLY A 133 -20.85 -1.38 4.67
CA GLY A 133 -20.71 -1.22 6.12
C GLY A 133 -21.83 -1.94 6.89
N ASP A 134 -23.08 -1.62 6.57
CA ASP A 134 -24.25 -2.22 7.24
C ASP A 134 -24.33 -3.73 6.98
N LYS A 135 -24.01 -4.16 5.74
CA LYS A 135 -23.97 -5.58 5.38
C LYS A 135 -22.94 -6.36 6.19
N LEU A 136 -21.73 -5.80 6.36
CA LEU A 136 -20.68 -6.44 7.17
C LEU A 136 -21.07 -6.53 8.64
N LEU A 137 -21.76 -5.51 9.17
CA LEU A 137 -22.27 -5.51 10.54
C LEU A 137 -23.41 -6.51 10.74
N GLU A 138 -24.31 -6.64 9.77
CA GLU A 138 -25.39 -7.64 9.79
C GLU A 138 -24.83 -9.06 9.74
N ILE A 139 -23.86 -9.31 8.86
CA ILE A 139 -23.18 -10.60 8.77
C ILE A 139 -22.40 -10.86 10.07
N TYR A 140 -21.67 -9.88 10.60
CA TYR A 140 -20.82 -10.07 11.77
C TYR A 140 -20.91 -8.90 12.75
N ASP A 141 -21.63 -9.13 13.85
CA ASP A 141 -21.84 -8.18 14.95
C ASP A 141 -20.54 -7.70 15.62
N LYS A 142 -19.43 -8.43 15.44
CA LYS A 142 -18.09 -8.07 15.91
C LYS A 142 -17.25 -7.27 14.91
N PHE A 143 -17.79 -6.91 13.74
CA PHE A 143 -17.12 -6.02 12.80
C PHE A 143 -16.55 -4.74 13.45
N PRO A 144 -17.22 -4.10 14.43
CA PRO A 144 -16.65 -2.94 15.13
C PRO A 144 -15.30 -3.21 15.83
N LEU A 145 -15.00 -4.45 16.24
CA LEU A 145 -13.70 -4.79 16.83
C LEU A 145 -12.54 -4.63 15.82
N LEU A 146 -12.81 -4.78 14.52
CA LEU A 146 -11.83 -4.48 13.48
C LEU A 146 -11.54 -2.97 13.44
N GLU A 147 -12.57 -2.14 13.49
CA GLU A 147 -12.45 -0.68 13.51
C GLU A 147 -11.65 -0.21 14.73
N GLU A 148 -12.02 -0.69 15.92
CA GLU A 148 -11.30 -0.41 17.18
C GLU A 148 -9.83 -0.84 17.12
N SER A 149 -9.53 -1.98 16.48
CA SER A 149 -8.16 -2.45 16.33
C SER A 149 -7.32 -1.54 15.42
N ILE A 150 -7.92 -0.99 14.36
CA ILE A 150 -7.27 -0.04 13.44
C ILE A 150 -7.01 1.29 14.15
N ASP A 151 -7.97 1.79 14.92
CA ASP A 151 -7.80 3.02 15.69
C ASP A 151 -6.68 2.89 16.72
N ASN A 152 -6.66 1.80 17.50
CA ASN A 152 -5.57 1.52 18.44
C ASN A 152 -4.22 1.32 17.71
N PHE A 153 -4.18 0.70 16.53
CA PHE A 153 -2.96 0.60 15.73
C PHE A 153 -2.46 1.97 15.25
N THR A 154 -3.38 2.87 14.89
CA THR A 154 -3.08 4.26 14.51
C THR A 154 -2.45 5.04 15.66
N ASP A 155 -3.08 4.98 16.84
CA ASP A 155 -2.62 5.67 18.03
C ASP A 155 -1.23 5.17 18.46
N VAL A 156 -1.04 3.85 18.51
CA VAL A 156 0.23 3.22 18.89
C VAL A 156 1.34 3.54 17.89
N SER A 157 1.04 3.52 16.59
CA SER A 157 2.03 3.89 15.57
C SER A 157 2.46 5.34 15.69
N THR A 158 1.53 6.24 16.01
CA THR A 158 1.82 7.66 16.27
C THR A 158 2.69 7.83 17.51
N MET A 159 2.35 7.15 18.62
CA MET A 159 3.14 7.18 19.85
C MET A 159 4.55 6.63 19.64
N PHE A 160 4.68 5.52 18.92
CA PHE A 160 5.98 4.91 18.58
C PHE A 160 6.88 5.91 17.83
N VAL A 161 6.35 6.58 16.80
CA VAL A 161 7.12 7.58 16.04
C VAL A 161 7.57 8.73 16.94
N GLN A 162 6.68 9.25 17.80
CA GLN A 162 7.02 10.32 18.74
C GLN A 162 8.11 9.92 19.74
N GLN A 163 8.03 8.71 20.29
CA GLN A 163 9.03 8.18 21.21
C GLN A 163 10.38 8.00 20.51
N LEU A 164 10.37 7.36 19.33
CA LEU A 164 11.58 7.15 18.53
C LEU A 164 12.25 8.47 18.17
N ASP A 165 11.49 9.47 17.74
CA ASP A 165 12.02 10.80 17.43
C ASP A 165 12.65 11.51 18.64
N GLY A 166 12.09 11.27 19.84
CA GLY A 166 12.60 11.80 21.09
C GLY A 166 13.93 11.19 21.54
N MET A 167 14.16 9.90 21.26
CA MET A 167 15.35 9.16 21.73
C MET A 167 16.36 8.79 20.65
N LYS A 168 16.06 9.00 19.36
CA LYS A 168 16.91 8.54 18.22
C LYS A 168 18.37 8.97 18.27
N LYS A 169 18.70 10.07 18.95
CA LYS A 169 20.08 10.56 19.09
C LYS A 169 20.90 9.78 20.12
N ASP A 170 20.22 9.13 21.06
CA ASP A 170 20.81 8.46 22.21
C ASP A 170 20.79 6.94 22.07
N LEU A 171 20.25 6.42 20.96
CA LEU A 171 20.21 4.98 20.69
C LEU A 171 21.61 4.43 20.41
N ASP A 172 21.97 3.35 21.10
CA ASP A 172 23.17 2.58 20.78
C ASP A 172 22.95 1.69 19.53
N PRO A 173 24.00 1.08 18.96
CA PRO A 173 23.88 0.25 17.76
C PRO A 173 22.95 -0.98 17.91
N VAL A 174 22.83 -1.56 19.10
CA VAL A 174 21.96 -2.72 19.35
C VAL A 174 20.51 -2.27 19.33
N MET A 175 20.22 -1.14 19.98
CA MET A 175 18.90 -0.50 19.96
C MET A 175 18.47 -0.12 18.55
N ILE A 176 19.36 0.54 17.79
CA ILE A 176 19.11 0.89 16.39
C ILE A 176 18.75 -0.37 15.58
N ARG A 177 19.49 -1.47 15.77
CA ARG A 177 19.20 -2.72 15.07
C ARG A 177 17.82 -3.26 15.43
N ALA A 178 17.47 -3.27 16.70
CA ALA A 178 16.19 -3.79 17.17
C ALA A 178 15.01 -2.94 16.66
N VAL A 179 15.16 -1.61 16.59
CA VAL A 179 14.18 -0.72 15.93
C VAL A 179 14.01 -1.06 14.46
N ASN A 180 15.11 -1.23 13.73
CA ASN A 180 15.06 -1.56 12.31
C ASN A 180 14.41 -2.94 12.07
N ASP A 181 14.72 -3.94 12.90
CA ASP A 181 14.07 -5.26 12.82
C ASP A 181 12.56 -5.18 13.08
N LEU A 182 12.14 -4.33 14.02
CA LEU A 182 10.73 -4.08 14.30
C LEU A 182 10.07 -3.40 13.10
N LEU A 183 10.66 -2.32 12.56
CA LEU A 183 10.16 -1.62 11.37
C LEU A 183 10.00 -2.55 10.16
N MET A 184 10.96 -3.45 9.94
CA MET A 184 10.90 -4.44 8.85
C MET A 184 9.80 -5.50 9.04
N LYS A 185 9.43 -5.81 10.29
CA LYS A 185 8.46 -6.87 10.61
C LYS A 185 7.01 -6.41 10.61
N VAL A 186 6.73 -5.11 10.72
CA VAL A 186 5.34 -4.62 10.81
C VAL A 186 4.52 -5.06 9.60
N GLU A 187 5.02 -4.87 8.38
CA GLU A 187 4.25 -5.25 7.19
C GLU A 187 4.15 -6.78 7.03
N GLN A 188 5.19 -7.51 7.43
CA GLN A 188 5.16 -8.98 7.48
C GLN A 188 4.10 -9.54 8.43
N ALA A 189 3.70 -8.78 9.46
CA ALA A 189 2.63 -9.17 10.37
C ALA A 189 1.27 -9.32 9.69
N PHE A 190 1.10 -8.81 8.46
CA PHE A 190 -0.13 -8.88 7.68
C PHE A 190 -0.14 -10.01 6.64
N ILE A 191 0.84 -10.91 6.68
CA ILE A 191 0.90 -12.08 5.81
C ILE A 191 0.11 -13.24 6.42
N LEU A 192 -0.92 -13.70 5.70
CA LEU A 192 -1.67 -14.92 5.99
C LEU A 192 -0.90 -16.13 5.43
N PRO A 193 -0.43 -17.07 6.27
CA PRO A 193 0.31 -18.23 5.79
C PRO A 193 -0.48 -19.10 4.79
N ALA A 194 -1.81 -19.14 4.94
CA ALA A 194 -2.71 -19.89 4.06
C ALA A 194 -3.14 -19.11 2.79
N GLY A 195 -2.74 -17.84 2.66
CA GLY A 195 -3.27 -16.93 1.64
C GLY A 195 -4.62 -16.34 2.00
N LEU A 196 -5.11 -15.47 1.11
CA LEU A 196 -6.46 -14.93 1.14
C LEU A 196 -7.48 -16.04 0.85
N PRO A 197 -8.74 -15.91 1.31
CA PRO A 197 -9.82 -16.83 0.96
C PRO A 197 -9.91 -17.05 -0.56
N GLY A 198 -9.78 -18.30 -1.00
CA GLY A 198 -9.80 -18.66 -2.43
C GLY A 198 -8.53 -18.29 -3.24
N ARG A 199 -7.51 -17.69 -2.61
CA ARG A 199 -6.30 -17.16 -3.29
C ARG A 199 -5.02 -17.49 -2.49
N PRO A 200 -4.55 -18.75 -2.51
CA PRO A 200 -3.42 -19.19 -1.68
C PRO A 200 -2.09 -18.47 -1.95
N ASP A 201 -1.90 -17.97 -3.17
CA ASP A 201 -0.67 -17.28 -3.59
C ASP A 201 -0.68 -15.77 -3.32
N THR A 202 -1.82 -15.22 -2.90
CA THR A 202 -1.92 -13.82 -2.43
C THR A 202 -2.10 -13.85 -0.92
N ARG A 203 -1.09 -13.43 -0.16
CA ARG A 203 -1.05 -13.61 1.30
C ARG A 203 -1.22 -12.34 2.10
N HIS A 204 -0.94 -11.19 1.51
CA HIS A 204 -1.06 -9.92 2.20
C HIS A 204 -2.54 -9.57 2.44
N ALA A 205 -2.93 -9.54 3.71
CA ALA A 205 -4.33 -9.47 4.13
C ALA A 205 -4.98 -8.08 3.89
N ILE A 206 -4.18 -7.01 3.98
CA ILE A 206 -4.68 -5.64 3.91
C ILE A 206 -4.60 -5.07 2.49
N PHE A 207 -3.44 -5.12 1.86
CA PHE A 207 -3.24 -4.58 0.51
C PHE A 207 -2.86 -5.67 -0.47
N SER A 208 -3.69 -5.87 -1.49
CA SER A 208 -3.36 -6.54 -2.74
C SER A 208 -4.48 -6.26 -3.75
N PRO A 209 -4.29 -6.52 -5.04
CA PRO A 209 -5.37 -6.40 -6.02
C PRO A 209 -6.53 -7.33 -5.66
N SER A 210 -7.77 -6.90 -5.94
CA SER A 210 -8.93 -7.79 -5.87
C SER A 210 -8.84 -8.85 -6.96
N GLN A 211 -9.47 -10.01 -6.75
CA GLN A 211 -9.62 -11.03 -7.80
C GLN A 211 -10.40 -10.48 -9.00
N PHE A 212 -11.32 -9.54 -8.76
CA PHE A 212 -12.25 -9.01 -9.75
C PHE A 212 -11.82 -7.64 -10.30
N ASP A 213 -10.79 -7.02 -9.71
CA ASP A 213 -10.07 -5.86 -10.24
C ASP A 213 -8.57 -6.00 -9.91
N SER A 214 -7.81 -6.53 -10.87
CA SER A 214 -6.38 -6.81 -10.71
C SER A 214 -5.47 -5.59 -10.95
N TYR A 215 -6.02 -4.51 -11.51
CA TYR A 215 -5.26 -3.31 -11.87
C TYR A 215 -5.36 -2.20 -10.83
N ALA A 216 -6.47 -2.11 -10.09
CA ALA A 216 -6.58 -1.26 -8.92
C ALA A 216 -6.46 -2.10 -7.65
N ALA A 217 -5.41 -1.86 -6.87
CA ALA A 217 -5.40 -2.38 -5.50
C ALA A 217 -6.31 -1.53 -4.63
N SER A 218 -7.33 -2.18 -4.08
CA SER A 218 -8.09 -1.71 -2.92
C SER A 218 -7.43 -2.23 -1.64
N GLY A 219 -7.78 -1.64 -0.50
CA GLY A 219 -7.53 -2.30 0.77
C GLY A 219 -8.64 -3.32 1.10
N PHE A 220 -8.30 -4.28 1.95
CA PHE A 220 -9.09 -5.46 2.32
C PHE A 220 -9.62 -6.28 1.13
N PRO A 221 -8.73 -6.76 0.24
CA PRO A 221 -9.10 -7.54 -0.94
C PRO A 221 -9.91 -8.79 -0.60
N GLY A 222 -9.61 -9.47 0.52
CA GLY A 222 -10.39 -10.64 0.94
C GLY A 222 -11.83 -10.29 1.32
N ILE A 223 -12.09 -9.12 1.92
CA ILE A 223 -13.45 -8.63 2.17
C ILE A 223 -14.16 -8.35 0.84
N SER A 224 -13.51 -7.61 -0.07
CA SER A 224 -14.08 -7.29 -1.38
C SER A 224 -14.40 -8.55 -2.20
N ASP A 225 -13.49 -9.51 -2.22
CA ASP A 225 -13.64 -10.76 -2.98
C ASP A 225 -14.75 -11.63 -2.38
N LEU A 226 -14.88 -11.69 -1.05
CA LEU A 226 -15.93 -12.44 -0.39
C LEU A 226 -17.32 -11.79 -0.54
N LEU A 227 -17.41 -10.47 -0.58
CA LEU A 227 -18.67 -9.76 -0.83
C LEU A 227 -19.12 -9.80 -2.29
N TYR A 228 -18.21 -10.08 -3.22
CA TYR A 228 -18.53 -10.11 -4.64
C TYR A 228 -19.63 -11.12 -4.95
N LYS A 229 -20.75 -10.61 -5.50
CA LYS A 229 -21.96 -11.38 -5.86
C LYS A 229 -22.59 -12.18 -4.71
N ILE A 230 -22.38 -11.77 -3.46
CA ILE A 230 -22.94 -12.47 -2.30
C ILE A 230 -24.48 -12.56 -2.34
N ASP A 231 -25.14 -11.55 -2.91
CA ASP A 231 -26.62 -11.48 -3.02
C ASP A 231 -27.19 -12.39 -4.12
N ASP A 232 -26.32 -12.90 -5.02
CA ASP A 232 -26.71 -13.80 -6.11
C ASP A 232 -26.60 -15.29 -5.70
N LEU A 233 -26.03 -15.58 -4.51
CA LEU A 233 -25.78 -16.93 -4.02
C LEU A 233 -27.06 -17.61 -3.52
N ASP A 234 -27.10 -18.94 -3.60
CA ASP A 234 -28.14 -19.71 -2.92
C ASP A 234 -27.94 -19.71 -1.38
N TYR A 235 -28.91 -20.26 -0.65
CA TYR A 235 -28.88 -20.25 0.81
C TYR A 235 -27.65 -20.95 1.42
N GLU A 236 -27.22 -22.09 0.86
CA GLU A 236 -26.10 -22.86 1.40
C GLU A 236 -24.77 -22.18 1.07
N GLU A 237 -24.62 -21.69 -0.16
CA GLU A 237 -23.45 -20.93 -0.61
C GLU A 237 -23.30 -19.62 0.17
N ASN A 238 -24.41 -18.92 0.41
CA ASN A 238 -24.42 -17.68 1.18
C ASN A 238 -24.02 -17.93 2.64
N ALA A 239 -24.58 -18.95 3.29
CA ALA A 239 -24.19 -19.32 4.66
C ALA A 239 -22.70 -19.67 4.79
N GLN A 240 -22.13 -20.38 3.80
CA GLN A 240 -20.71 -20.65 3.77
C GLN A 240 -19.89 -19.36 3.54
N ARG A 241 -20.35 -18.48 2.65
CA ARG A 241 -19.69 -17.20 2.39
C ARG A 241 -19.66 -16.30 3.61
N GLU A 242 -20.76 -16.19 4.35
CA GLU A 242 -20.82 -15.45 5.60
C GLU A 242 -19.83 -15.99 6.64
N LYS A 243 -19.70 -17.31 6.74
CA LYS A 243 -18.73 -17.94 7.64
C LYS A 243 -17.30 -17.56 7.27
N ASP A 244 -16.99 -17.51 5.99
CA ASP A 244 -15.67 -17.10 5.50
C ASP A 244 -15.41 -15.59 5.74
N ILE A 245 -16.45 -14.74 5.62
CA ILE A 245 -16.38 -13.31 5.99
C ILE A 245 -16.09 -13.15 7.48
N LYS A 246 -16.87 -13.82 8.35
CA LYS A 246 -16.69 -13.79 9.82
C LYS A 246 -15.27 -14.21 10.21
N ARG A 247 -14.77 -15.28 9.60
CA ARG A 247 -13.40 -15.78 9.80
C ARG A 247 -12.37 -14.76 9.33
N HIS A 248 -12.51 -14.22 8.13
CA HIS A 248 -11.52 -13.30 7.57
C HIS A 248 -11.46 -11.97 8.35
N ILE A 249 -12.60 -11.43 8.79
CA ILE A 249 -12.63 -10.26 9.69
C ILE A 249 -11.91 -10.59 11.01
N SER A 250 -12.12 -11.77 11.58
CA SER A 250 -11.41 -12.20 12.79
C SER A 250 -9.89 -12.28 12.55
N ASP A 251 -9.46 -12.85 11.43
CA ASP A 251 -8.06 -12.93 11.05
C ASP A 251 -7.45 -11.52 10.91
N LEU A 252 -8.13 -10.60 10.23
CA LEU A 252 -7.70 -9.20 10.08
C LEU A 252 -7.53 -8.51 11.44
N THR A 253 -8.52 -8.62 12.33
CA THR A 253 -8.45 -8.06 13.68
C THR A 253 -7.25 -8.60 14.46
N ILE A 254 -7.00 -9.92 14.39
CA ILE A 254 -5.86 -10.56 15.06
C ILE A 254 -4.53 -10.06 14.47
N LEU A 255 -4.41 -9.94 13.14
CA LEU A 255 -3.18 -9.46 12.49
C LEU A 255 -2.89 -8.01 12.88
N ILE A 256 -3.90 -7.13 12.88
CA ILE A 256 -3.75 -5.72 13.28
C ILE A 256 -3.35 -5.62 14.76
N GLN A 257 -3.96 -6.42 15.64
CA GLN A 257 -3.58 -6.47 17.05
C GLN A 257 -2.14 -6.95 17.24
N ARG A 258 -1.68 -7.95 16.47
CA ARG A 258 -0.28 -8.41 16.48
C ARG A 258 0.69 -7.33 16.02
N ALA A 259 0.38 -6.66 14.91
CA ALA A 259 1.17 -5.53 14.42
C ALA A 259 1.25 -4.41 15.45
N THR A 260 0.14 -4.15 16.16
CA THR A 260 0.08 -3.18 17.26
C THR A 260 0.98 -3.60 18.43
N SER A 261 0.94 -4.87 18.82
CA SER A 261 1.80 -5.40 19.90
C SER A 261 3.29 -5.27 19.57
N LEU A 262 3.69 -5.51 18.31
CA LEU A 262 5.08 -5.32 17.87
C LEU A 262 5.57 -3.90 18.17
N LEU A 263 4.73 -2.88 17.97
CA LEU A 263 5.09 -1.49 18.23
C LEU A 263 5.04 -1.12 19.72
N LYS A 264 4.13 -1.72 20.50
CA LYS A 264 4.06 -1.49 21.95
C LYS A 264 5.29 -1.99 22.68
N ASP A 265 5.85 -3.12 22.24
CA ASP A 265 7.02 -3.73 22.86
C ASP A 265 8.32 -2.92 22.67
N PHE A 266 8.26 -1.79 21.97
CA PHE A 266 9.40 -0.88 21.80
C PHE A 266 10.06 -0.44 23.12
N HIS A 267 9.30 -0.29 24.20
CA HIS A 267 9.84 0.06 25.53
C HIS A 267 10.62 -1.09 26.22
N LEU A 268 10.54 -2.31 25.69
CA LEU A 268 11.28 -3.49 26.16
C LEU A 268 12.61 -3.68 25.43
N ILE A 269 12.80 -2.93 24.35
CA ILE A 269 14.05 -2.80 23.62
C ILE A 269 14.87 -1.76 24.37
#